data_AF-A0A3P8JXT9-F1
#
_entry.id   AF-A0A3P8JXT9-F1
#
_cell.length_a   1.000
_cell.length_b   1.000
_cell.length_c   1.000
_cell.angle_alpha   90.00
_cell.angle_beta   90.00
_cell.angle_gamma   90.00
#
_symmetry.space_group_name_H-M   'P 1'
#
loop_
_entity.id
_entity.type
_entity.pdbx_description
1 polymer ?
#
loop_
_entity_poly.entity_id
_entity_poly.type
_entity_poly.pdbx_seq_one_letter_code
_entity_poly.pdbx_strand_id
1 'polypeptide(L)'
;MMGLLLSLIVAVAAFNIITSLGMMVMEKQGEVAILQTLGLTPRQIMLVFMVQGASAGIVGALLGALLGVLLASQLNNLMPIIGAFLDGAALPVAVEPLQVTMIALVAMVLALLSTLYPSWRAAATQPAEALRYE
;
A
#
# COMPACT_ATOMS: atom_id res chain seq x y z
N MET A 1 19.35 -7.40 -14.39
CA MET A 1 19.02 -5.95 -14.36
C MET A 1 17.56 -5.70 -14.03
N MET A 2 16.59 -6.37 -14.66
CA MET A 2 15.16 -6.06 -14.47
C MET A 2 14.60 -6.31 -13.05
N GLY A 3 15.07 -7.35 -12.35
CA GLY A 3 14.64 -7.62 -10.97
C GLY A 3 15.05 -6.52 -9.96
N LEU A 4 16.17 -5.83 -10.21
CA LEU A 4 16.65 -4.77 -9.33
C LEU A 4 15.74 -3.54 -9.42
N LEU A 5 15.33 -3.17 -10.64
CA LEU A 5 14.34 -2.11 -10.87
C LEU A 5 12.98 -2.42 -10.21
N LEU A 6 12.47 -3.66 -10.38
CA LEU A 6 11.22 -4.07 -9.73
C LEU A 6 11.31 -4.00 -8.20
N SER A 7 12.43 -4.46 -7.62
CA SER A 7 12.64 -4.40 -6.18
C SER A 7 12.66 -2.96 -5.64
N LEU A 8 13.26 -2.01 -6.38
CA LEU A 8 13.28 -0.59 -6.02
C LEU A 8 11.88 0.02 -6.06
N ILE A 9 11.09 -0.26 -7.11
CA ILE A 9 9.71 0.23 -7.21
C ILE A 9 8.87 -0.29 -6.04
N VAL A 10 8.98 -1.58 -5.73
CA VAL A 10 8.28 -2.20 -4.59
C VAL A 10 8.74 -1.57 -3.26
N ALA A 11 10.04 -1.32 -3.09
CA ALA A 11 10.56 -0.66 -1.90
C ALA A 11 10.01 0.76 -1.73
N VAL A 12 10.01 1.57 -2.80
CA VAL A 12 9.45 2.94 -2.78
C VAL A 12 7.96 2.91 -2.44
N ALA A 13 7.20 1.98 -3.01
CA ALA A 13 5.78 1.81 -2.69
C ALA A 13 5.57 1.44 -1.21
N ALA A 14 6.37 0.51 -0.66
CA ALA A 14 6.30 0.14 0.75
C ALA A 14 6.62 1.33 1.67
N PHE A 15 7.66 2.11 1.36
CA PHE A 15 7.99 3.34 2.09
C PHE A 15 6.87 4.36 2.05
N ASN A 16 6.19 4.52 0.91
CA ASN A 16 5.07 5.44 0.79
C ASN A 16 3.90 5.06 1.71
N ILE A 17 3.58 3.77 1.82
CA ILE A 17 2.57 3.28 2.76
C ILE A 17 2.98 3.62 4.21
N ILE A 18 4.24 3.39 4.58
CA ILE A 18 4.75 3.69 5.92
C ILE A 18 4.62 5.18 6.24
N THR A 19 5.06 6.06 5.33
CA THR A 19 5.05 7.50 5.57
C THR A 19 3.64 8.08 5.54
N SER A 20 2.78 7.61 4.63
CA SER A 20 1.39 8.06 4.53
C SER A 20 0.58 7.66 5.77
N LEU A 21 0.64 6.39 6.18
CA LEU A 21 -0.05 5.94 7.40
C LEU A 21 0.56 6.57 8.66
N GLY A 22 1.89 6.72 8.71
CA GLY A 22 2.56 7.40 9.80
C GLY A 22 2.10 8.86 9.95
N MET A 23 1.97 9.59 8.84
CA MET A 23 1.47 10.96 8.82
C MET A 23 0.01 11.02 9.25
N MET A 24 -0.84 10.13 8.72
CA MET A 24 -2.25 10.04 9.11
C MET A 24 -2.42 9.77 10.62
N VAL A 25 -1.60 8.89 11.19
CA VAL A 25 -1.59 8.64 12.64
C VAL A 25 -1.22 9.91 13.41
N MET A 26 -0.20 10.66 12.95
CA MET A 26 0.22 11.91 13.57
C MET A 26 -0.88 12.99 13.52
N GLU A 27 -1.58 13.13 12.39
CA GLU A 27 -2.70 14.06 12.24
C GLU A 27 -3.90 13.68 13.13
N LYS A 28 -4.09 12.39 13.39
CA LYS A 28 -5.21 11.84 14.17
C LYS A 28 -4.90 11.61 15.65
N GLN A 29 -3.77 12.12 16.16
CA GLN A 29 -3.35 11.86 17.55
C GLN A 29 -4.35 12.37 18.61
N GLY A 30 -4.97 13.53 18.38
CA GLY A 30 -5.99 14.08 19.30
C GLY A 30 -7.22 13.18 19.41
N GLU A 31 -7.73 12.69 18.27
CA GLU A 31 -8.85 11.74 18.22
C GLU A 31 -8.50 10.41 18.92
N VAL A 32 -7.27 9.90 18.71
CA VAL A 32 -6.78 8.69 19.39
C VAL A 32 -6.72 8.90 20.92
N ALA A 33 -6.26 10.06 21.38
CA ALA A 33 -6.20 10.39 22.80
C ALA A 33 -7.60 10.45 23.44
N ILE A 34 -8.59 11.03 22.74
CA ILE A 34 -10.00 11.03 23.18
C ILE A 34 -10.54 9.60 23.28
N LEU A 35 -10.24 8.73 22.31
CA LEU A 35 -10.67 7.34 22.37
C LEU A 35 -10.02 6.59 23.55
N GLN A 36 -8.74 6.86 23.86
CA GLN A 36 -8.08 6.28 25.03
C GLN A 36 -8.71 6.75 26.34
N THR A 37 -9.10 8.02 26.45
CA THR A 37 -9.77 8.54 27.67
C THR A 37 -11.20 8.01 27.82
N LEU A 38 -11.86 7.66 26.71
CA LEU A 38 -13.14 6.94 26.72
C LEU A 38 -13.00 5.44 27.04
N GLY A 39 -11.78 4.94 27.23
CA GLY A 39 -11.51 3.57 27.68
C GLY A 39 -11.04 2.60 26.60
N LEU A 40 -10.74 3.06 25.36
CA LEU A 40 -10.06 2.18 24.40
C LEU A 40 -8.65 1.84 24.88
N THR A 41 -8.32 0.56 24.80
CA THR A 41 -6.97 0.08 25.06
C THR A 41 -6.05 0.37 23.87
N PRO A 42 -4.73 0.55 24.09
CA PRO A 42 -3.73 0.69 23.02
C PRO A 42 -3.81 -0.44 21.98
N ARG A 43 -4.18 -1.65 22.39
CA ARG A 43 -4.37 -2.80 21.49
C ARG A 43 -5.54 -2.61 20.53
N GLN A 44 -6.64 -2.02 20.98
CA GLN A 44 -7.79 -1.74 20.13
C GLN A 44 -7.46 -0.68 19.09
N ILE A 45 -6.68 0.34 19.46
CA ILE A 45 -6.20 1.38 18.54
C ILE A 45 -5.27 0.76 17.49
N MET A 46 -4.32 -0.08 17.91
CA MET A 46 -3.46 -0.82 16.99
C MET A 46 -4.27 -1.64 15.98
N LEU A 47 -5.33 -2.32 16.42
CA LEU A 47 -6.21 -3.10 15.55
C LEU A 47 -6.95 -2.23 14.52
N VAL A 48 -7.43 -1.05 14.91
CA VAL A 48 -8.10 -0.12 13.97
C VAL A 48 -7.15 0.28 12.85
N PHE A 49 -5.93 0.70 13.19
CA PHE A 49 -4.94 1.09 12.20
C PHE A 49 -4.44 -0.10 11.35
N MET A 50 -4.31 -1.28 11.95
CA MET A 50 -4.02 -2.50 11.19
C MET A 50 -5.10 -2.82 10.16
N VAL A 51 -6.38 -2.75 10.54
CA VAL A 51 -7.50 -3.02 9.62
C VAL A 51 -7.55 -1.98 8.51
N GLN A 52 -7.30 -0.71 8.83
CA GLN A 52 -7.22 0.36 7.84
C GLN A 52 -6.05 0.16 6.86
N GLY A 53 -4.88 -0.22 7.37
CA GLY A 53 -3.72 -0.55 6.56
C GLY A 53 -3.95 -1.76 5.67
N ALA A 54 -4.53 -2.82 6.23
CA ALA A 54 -4.88 -4.04 5.52
C ALA A 54 -5.91 -3.78 4.41
N SER A 55 -6.95 -3.00 4.67
CA SER A 55 -7.97 -2.68 3.68
C SER A 55 -7.40 -1.85 2.53
N ALA A 56 -6.55 -0.86 2.82
CA ALA A 56 -5.83 -0.10 1.79
C ALA A 56 -4.92 -1.02 0.95
N GLY A 57 -4.19 -1.94 1.59
CA GLY A 57 -3.35 -2.93 0.90
C GLY A 57 -4.13 -3.88 0.00
N ILE A 58 -5.25 -4.43 0.49
CA ILE A 58 -6.13 -5.34 -0.27
C ILE A 58 -6.73 -4.63 -1.48
N VAL A 59 -7.32 -3.45 -1.27
CA VAL A 59 -7.95 -2.68 -2.35
C VAL A 59 -6.90 -2.26 -3.38
N GLY A 60 -5.72 -1.80 -2.92
CA GLY A 60 -4.61 -1.45 -3.79
C GLY A 60 -4.08 -2.64 -4.60
N ALA A 61 -3.93 -3.81 -3.98
CA ALA A 61 -3.47 -5.02 -4.66
C ALA A 61 -4.48 -5.52 -5.70
N LEU A 62 -5.78 -5.52 -5.37
CA LEU A 62 -6.84 -5.91 -6.30
C LEU A 62 -6.93 -4.95 -7.50
N LEU A 63 -6.98 -3.65 -7.24
CA LEU A 63 -7.03 -2.64 -8.29
C LEU A 63 -5.76 -2.65 -9.14
N GLY A 64 -4.59 -2.76 -8.50
CA GLY A 64 -3.30 -2.83 -9.18
C GLY A 64 -3.17 -4.06 -10.06
N ALA A 65 -3.59 -5.24 -9.59
CA ALA A 65 -3.58 -6.46 -10.37
C ALA A 65 -4.54 -6.37 -11.56
N LEU A 66 -5.77 -5.89 -11.35
CA LEU A 66 -6.78 -5.77 -12.39
C LEU A 66 -6.37 -4.76 -13.46
N LEU A 67 -5.91 -3.57 -13.06
CA LEU A 67 -5.38 -2.56 -13.99
C LEU A 67 -4.11 -3.05 -14.69
N GLY A 68 -3.21 -3.74 -13.99
CA GLY A 68 -1.99 -4.29 -14.56
C GLY A 68 -2.26 -5.32 -15.65
N VAL A 69 -3.18 -6.26 -15.42
CA VAL A 69 -3.59 -7.25 -16.42
C VAL A 69 -4.29 -6.59 -17.60
N LEU A 70 -5.20 -5.64 -17.34
CA LEU A 70 -5.92 -4.93 -18.39
C LEU A 70 -4.95 -4.13 -19.28
N LEU A 71 -4.03 -3.37 -18.68
CA LEU A 71 -3.00 -2.62 -19.42
C LEU A 71 -2.04 -3.55 -20.18
N ALA A 72 -1.65 -4.69 -19.60
CA ALA A 72 -0.82 -5.67 -20.29
C ALA A 72 -1.54 -6.24 -21.53
N SER A 73 -2.83 -6.56 -21.41
CA SER A 73 -3.61 -7.08 -22.53
C SER A 73 -3.85 -6.05 -23.64
N GLN A 74 -3.99 -4.78 -23.28
CA GLN A 74 -4.25 -3.67 -24.21
C GLN A 74 -2.95 -3.00 -24.70
N LEU A 75 -1.79 -3.48 -24.27
CA LEU A 75 -0.49 -2.83 -24.55
C LEU A 75 -0.22 -2.72 -26.06
N ASN A 76 -0.59 -3.76 -26.82
CA ASN A 76 -0.43 -3.79 -28.27
C ASN A 76 -1.36 -2.80 -29.01
N ASN A 77 -2.50 -2.44 -28.40
CA ASN A 77 -3.43 -1.45 -28.94
C ASN A 77 -3.09 -0.02 -28.50
N LEU A 78 -2.43 0.15 -27.36
CA LEU A 78 -2.01 1.46 -26.84
C LEU A 78 -0.73 1.94 -27.51
N MET A 79 0.24 1.06 -27.77
CA MET A 79 1.54 1.38 -28.39
C MET A 79 1.48 2.28 -29.65
N PRO A 80 0.59 2.02 -30.63
CA PRO A 80 0.49 2.85 -31.83
C PRO A 80 0.00 4.28 -31.53
N ILE A 81 -0.81 4.45 -30.46
CA ILE A 81 -1.44 5.72 -30.08
C ILE A 81 -0.44 6.65 -29.39
N ILE A 82 0.49 6.10 -28.61
CA ILE A 82 1.56 6.86 -27.92
C ILE A 82 2.80 7.12 -28.79
N GLY A 83 2.74 6.80 -30.09
CA GLY A 83 3.85 7.03 -31.03
C GLY A 83 5.03 6.06 -30.87
N ALA A 84 4.86 4.99 -30.08
CA ALA A 84 5.84 3.93 -29.93
C ALA A 84 5.58 2.86 -31.01
N PHE A 85 5.88 3.20 -32.27
CA PHE A 85 5.87 2.24 -33.38
C PHE A 85 7.01 1.24 -33.18
N LEU A 86 6.68 0.02 -32.74
CA LEU A 86 7.51 -1.14 -33.00
C LEU A 86 7.11 -1.63 -34.38
N ASP A 87 7.98 -1.45 -35.37
CA ASP A 87 7.76 -1.83 -36.78
C ASP A 87 7.39 -3.33 -36.90
N GLY A 88 6.10 -3.63 -36.83
CA GLY A 88 5.53 -4.94 -37.17
C GLY A 88 5.71 -6.07 -36.16
N ALA A 89 6.37 -5.85 -35.01
CA ALA A 89 6.54 -6.88 -33.98
C ALA A 89 5.54 -6.69 -32.85
N ALA A 90 4.45 -7.46 -32.85
CA ALA A 90 3.60 -7.62 -31.67
C ALA A 90 4.47 -8.13 -30.52
N LEU A 91 4.51 -7.40 -29.40
CA LEU A 91 5.20 -7.88 -28.22
C LEU A 91 4.44 -9.12 -27.69
N PRO A 92 5.10 -10.27 -27.52
CA PRO A 92 4.47 -11.44 -26.93
C PRO A 92 4.21 -11.13 -25.45
N VAL A 93 3.00 -10.64 -25.14
CA VAL A 93 2.55 -10.45 -23.76
C VAL A 93 1.99 -11.78 -23.27
N ALA A 94 2.80 -12.52 -22.54
CA ALA A 94 2.36 -13.71 -21.81
C ALA A 94 2.03 -13.30 -20.36
N VAL A 95 0.73 -13.13 -20.07
CA VAL A 95 0.27 -12.92 -18.69
C VAL A 95 0.11 -14.29 -18.03
N GLU A 96 1.03 -14.65 -17.14
CA GLU A 96 0.90 -15.86 -16.33
C GLU A 96 0.08 -15.58 -15.06
N PRO A 97 -1.10 -16.21 -14.87
CA PRO A 97 -1.95 -15.96 -13.70
C PRO A 97 -1.26 -16.29 -12.38
N LEU A 98 -0.37 -17.30 -12.39
CA LEU A 98 0.40 -17.71 -11.22
C LEU A 98 1.35 -16.59 -10.76
N GLN A 99 2.02 -15.93 -11.70
CA GLN A 99 2.94 -14.84 -11.41
C GLN A 99 2.19 -13.62 -10.86
N VAL A 100 1.06 -13.26 -11.47
CA VAL A 100 0.20 -12.16 -11.00
C VAL A 100 -0.29 -12.44 -9.57
N THR A 101 -0.74 -13.66 -9.30
CA THR A 101 -1.24 -14.05 -7.98
C THR A 101 -0.13 -14.03 -6.92
N MET A 102 1.08 -14.52 -7.25
CA MET A 102 2.23 -14.44 -6.35
C MET A 102 2.62 -13.00 -6.04
N ILE A 103 2.68 -12.12 -7.05
CA ILE A 103 3.01 -10.71 -6.85
C ILE A 103 1.96 -10.02 -5.98
N ALA A 104 0.67 -10.28 -6.22
CA ALA A 104 -0.42 -9.73 -5.41
C ALA A 104 -0.32 -10.18 -3.95
N LEU A 105 -0.02 -11.45 -3.70
CA LEU A 105 0.19 -11.98 -2.34
C LEU A 105 1.40 -11.32 -1.65
N VAL A 106 2.53 -11.22 -2.34
CA VAL A 106 3.75 -10.59 -1.78
C VAL A 106 3.49 -9.12 -1.48
N ALA A 107 2.83 -8.39 -2.38
CA ALA A 107 2.46 -6.99 -2.17
C ALA A 107 1.53 -6.82 -0.97
N MET A 108 0.57 -7.72 -0.79
CA MET A 108 -0.36 -7.69 0.33
C MET A 108 0.35 -7.97 1.67
N VAL A 109 1.27 -8.94 1.70
CA VAL A 109 2.11 -9.21 2.89
C VAL A 109 3.01 -8.01 3.21
N LEU A 110 3.63 -7.40 2.20
CA LEU A 110 4.45 -6.21 2.39
C LEU A 110 3.64 -5.02 2.91
N ALA A 111 2.45 -4.79 2.36
CA ALA A 111 1.55 -3.75 2.86
C ALA A 111 1.20 -3.98 4.34
N LEU A 112 0.83 -5.21 4.72
CA LEU A 112 0.55 -5.57 6.12
C LEU A 112 1.76 -5.33 7.03
N LEU A 113 2.95 -5.79 6.63
CA LEU A 113 4.18 -5.58 7.41
C LEU A 113 4.53 -4.09 7.56
N SER A 114 4.38 -3.32 6.48
CA SER A 114 4.58 -1.86 6.50
C SER A 114 3.59 -1.15 7.44
N THR A 115 2.40 -1.68 7.64
CA THR A 115 1.37 -1.09 8.52
C THR A 115 1.58 -1.42 10.00
N LEU A 116 2.37 -2.45 10.31
CA LEU A 116 2.65 -2.88 11.68
C LEU A 116 3.43 -1.81 12.46
N TYR A 117 4.41 -1.18 11.84
CA TYR A 117 5.22 -0.13 12.46
C TYR A 117 4.41 1.12 12.85
N PRO A 118 3.65 1.77 11.94
CA PRO A 118 2.84 2.94 12.29
C PRO A 118 1.70 2.60 13.25
N SER A 119 1.06 1.42 13.14
CA SER A 119 0.00 1.02 14.08
C SER A 119 0.51 0.83 15.51
N TRP A 120 1.70 0.26 15.69
CA TRP A 120 2.32 0.17 17.00
C TRP A 120 2.70 1.56 17.55
N ARG A 121 3.24 2.43 16.69
CA ARG A 121 3.56 3.82 17.06
C ARG A 121 2.30 4.62 17.43
N ALA A 122 1.17 4.37 16.76
CA ALA A 122 -0.12 4.97 17.07
C ALA A 122 -0.69 4.51 18.42
N ALA A 123 -0.44 3.26 18.81
CA ALA A 123 -0.86 2.74 20.10
C ALA A 123 0.01 3.26 21.26
N ALA A 124 1.25 3.66 20.98
CA ALA A 124 2.20 4.17 21.96
C ALA A 124 2.10 5.69 22.19
N THR A 125 1.20 6.41 21.50
CA THR A 125 1.02 7.86 21.72
C THR A 125 0.39 8.10 23.08
N GLN A 126 1.06 8.95 23.88
CA GLN A 126 0.60 9.29 25.22
C GLN A 126 -0.51 10.35 25.13
N PRO A 127 -1.69 10.09 25.71
CA PRO A 127 -2.83 11.01 25.61
C PRO A 127 -2.56 12.38 26.24
N ALA A 128 -1.67 12.44 27.24
CA ALA A 128 -1.27 13.69 27.91
C ALA A 128 -0.43 14.64 27.04
N GLU A 129 0.36 14.11 26.09
CA GLU A 129 1.10 14.95 25.14
C GLU A 129 0.21 15.39 23.98
N ALA A 130 -0.66 14.51 23.48
CA ALA A 130 -1.54 14.82 22.34
C ALA A 130 -2.53 15.96 22.64
N LEU A 131 -3.09 16.03 23.85
CA LEU A 131 -4.01 17.09 24.28
C LEU A 131 -3.30 18.42 24.63
N ARG A 132 -1.97 18.45 24.70
CA ARG A 132 -1.21 19.67 24.98
C ARG A 132 -0.91 20.49 23.71
N TYR A 133 -1.02 19.86 22.54
CA TYR A 133 -0.71 20.46 21.23
C TYR A 133 -1.96 20.85 20.42
N GLU A 134 -3.17 20.62 20.95
CA GLU A 134 -4.40 21.32 20.53
C GLU A 134 -4.64 22.55 21.42
#